data_AF-A0A954JUT6-F1
#
_entry.id   AF-A0A954JUT6-F1
#
_cell.length_a   1.000
_cell.length_b   1.000
_cell.length_c   1.000
_cell.angle_alpha   90.00
_cell.angle_beta   90.00
_cell.angle_gamma   90.00
#
_symmetry.space_group_name_H-M   'P 1'
#
loop_
_entity.id
_entity.type
_entity.pdbx_description
1 polymer ?
#
loop_
_entity_poly.entity_id
_entity_poly.type
_entity_poly.pdbx_seq_one_letter_code
_entity_poly.pdbx_strand_id
1 'polypeptide(L)'
;NLPVNTAKSIRPGDAPLQFNILQALEYNVARMKDPAVSLADKAIAVCWIMHLTGDSHQPLHSSALFSKGSFPEGDRGGNSIRIGKSNLHAQWDGLLGNSFKYSEIVGQAVGLARDPALKQLGEQAQKNLNYVTWIDESHVLAKQDGYTQLILDAAKQNDSPRNQYLKLNDLPAAYYRTAGAIAVKRAAQSGWRLAAVIEGFQQ
;
A
#
# COMPACT_ATOMS: atom_id res chain seq x y z
N ASN A 1 21.25 8.86 -7.95
CA ASN A 1 20.45 7.62 -7.88
C ASN A 1 19.79 7.56 -6.52
N LEU A 2 18.47 7.36 -6.48
CA LEU A 2 17.77 7.12 -5.21
C LEU A 2 18.20 5.76 -4.66
N PRO A 3 18.40 5.59 -3.34
CA PRO A 3 18.88 4.34 -2.74
C PRO A 3 17.78 3.27 -2.65
N VAL A 4 16.86 3.21 -3.62
CA VAL A 4 15.66 2.36 -3.58
C VAL A 4 15.49 1.56 -4.86
N ASN A 5 15.01 0.32 -4.73
CA ASN A 5 14.73 -0.55 -5.86
C ASN A 5 13.43 -0.13 -6.57
N THR A 6 13.56 0.49 -7.75
CA THR A 6 12.43 0.95 -8.57
C THR A 6 12.10 0.00 -9.74
N ALA A 7 12.59 -1.25 -9.72
CA ALA A 7 12.32 -2.20 -10.79
C ALA A 7 10.83 -2.52 -10.88
N LYS A 8 10.30 -2.61 -12.10
CA LYS A 8 8.88 -2.93 -12.35
C LYS A 8 8.62 -4.43 -12.52
N SER A 9 9.67 -5.24 -12.62
CA SER A 9 9.63 -6.68 -12.84
C SER A 9 10.97 -7.30 -12.42
N ILE A 10 11.01 -8.63 -12.24
CA ILE A 10 12.22 -9.39 -11.90
C ILE A 10 13.21 -9.36 -13.07
N ARG A 11 14.49 -9.08 -12.80
CA ARG A 11 15.57 -9.14 -13.81
C ARG A 11 16.51 -10.31 -13.53
N PRO A 12 17.23 -10.83 -14.55
CA PRO A 12 18.24 -11.86 -14.34
C PRO A 12 19.27 -11.43 -13.28
N GLY A 13 19.46 -12.28 -12.27
CA GLY A 13 20.39 -12.04 -11.18
C GLY A 13 19.86 -11.22 -10.00
N ASP A 14 18.62 -10.70 -10.06
CA ASP A 14 18.01 -10.06 -8.89
C ASP A 14 17.81 -11.11 -7.77
N ALA A 15 18.23 -10.77 -6.55
CA ALA A 15 18.06 -11.65 -5.39
C ALA A 15 16.65 -11.50 -4.79
N PRO A 16 15.91 -12.60 -4.51
CA PRO A 16 14.54 -12.52 -3.98
C PRO A 16 14.39 -11.69 -2.70
N LEU A 17 15.41 -11.67 -1.84
CA LEU A 17 15.41 -10.87 -0.60
C LEU A 17 15.55 -9.36 -0.83
N GLN A 18 15.84 -8.93 -2.06
CA GLN A 18 15.96 -7.53 -2.47
C GLN A 18 14.77 -7.06 -3.32
N PHE A 19 13.76 -7.92 -3.49
CA PHE A 19 12.57 -7.59 -4.26
C PHE A 19 11.77 -6.49 -3.60
N ASN A 20 11.28 -5.58 -4.43
CA ASN A 20 10.18 -4.71 -4.05
C ASN A 20 8.83 -5.45 -4.23
N ILE A 21 7.73 -4.78 -3.89
CA ILE A 21 6.38 -5.37 -3.93
C ILE A 21 5.98 -5.93 -5.31
N LEU A 22 6.37 -5.27 -6.40
CA LEU A 22 6.05 -5.71 -7.76
C LEU A 22 6.75 -7.03 -8.08
N GLN A 23 8.05 -7.09 -7.78
CA GLN A 23 8.87 -8.28 -7.98
C GLN A 23 8.43 -9.43 -7.06
N ALA A 24 8.07 -9.14 -5.81
CA ALA A 24 7.58 -10.14 -4.88
C ALA A 24 6.22 -10.71 -5.28
N LEU A 25 5.31 -9.89 -5.82
CA LEU A 25 4.05 -10.37 -6.41
C LEU A 25 4.31 -11.28 -7.62
N GLU A 26 5.13 -10.82 -8.57
CA GLU A 26 5.51 -11.61 -9.75
C GLU A 26 6.11 -12.97 -9.34
N TYR A 27 7.02 -12.96 -8.37
CA TYR A 27 7.69 -14.15 -7.86
C TYR A 27 6.71 -15.17 -7.24
N ASN A 28 5.84 -14.71 -6.33
CA ASN A 28 4.91 -15.63 -5.65
C ASN A 28 3.82 -16.16 -6.60
N VAL A 29 3.38 -15.35 -7.57
CA VAL A 29 2.43 -15.78 -8.61
C VAL A 29 3.06 -16.82 -9.53
N ALA A 30 4.32 -16.66 -9.92
CA ALA A 30 5.05 -17.67 -10.68
C ALA A 30 5.18 -18.99 -9.90
N ARG A 31 5.52 -18.92 -8.60
CA ARG A 31 5.61 -20.10 -7.72
C ARG A 31 4.28 -20.85 -7.58
N MET A 32 3.16 -20.14 -7.55
CA MET A 32 1.83 -20.79 -7.51
C MET A 32 1.56 -21.64 -8.75
N LYS A 33 2.01 -21.18 -9.92
CA LYS A 33 1.81 -21.83 -11.22
C LYS A 33 2.81 -22.94 -11.53
N ASP A 34 3.96 -22.96 -10.86
CA ASP A 34 5.01 -23.94 -11.12
C ASP A 34 4.65 -25.32 -10.52
N PRO A 35 4.56 -26.40 -11.32
CA PRO A 35 4.30 -27.75 -10.82
C PRO A 35 5.46 -28.33 -10.00
N ALA A 36 6.68 -27.81 -10.12
CA ALA A 36 7.83 -28.25 -9.34
C ALA A 36 7.85 -27.70 -7.90
N VAL A 37 7.06 -26.66 -7.62
CA VAL A 37 6.96 -26.08 -6.27
C VAL A 37 6.04 -26.93 -5.40
N SER A 38 6.52 -27.28 -4.21
CA SER A 38 5.77 -28.10 -3.25
C SER A 38 4.47 -27.43 -2.77
N LEU A 39 3.50 -28.22 -2.30
CA LEU A 39 2.24 -27.68 -1.76
C LEU A 39 2.47 -26.78 -0.53
N ALA A 40 3.43 -27.12 0.33
CA ALA A 40 3.78 -26.30 1.49
C ALA A 40 4.31 -24.92 1.06
N ASP A 41 5.17 -24.89 0.04
CA ASP A 41 5.71 -23.67 -0.52
C ASP A 41 4.66 -22.83 -1.26
N LYS A 42 3.68 -23.49 -1.92
CA LYS A 42 2.51 -22.81 -2.50
C LYS A 42 1.62 -22.19 -1.44
N ALA A 43 1.45 -22.86 -0.29
CA ALA A 43 0.71 -22.29 0.84
C ALA A 43 1.38 -21.00 1.37
N ILE A 44 2.71 -20.94 1.38
CA ILE A 44 3.44 -19.71 1.73
C ILE A 44 3.26 -18.64 0.64
N ALA A 45 3.36 -19.04 -0.64
CA ALA A 45 3.23 -18.11 -1.76
C ALA A 45 1.84 -17.44 -1.79
N VAL A 46 0.77 -18.18 -1.54
CA VAL A 46 -0.59 -17.59 -1.50
C VAL A 46 -0.75 -16.61 -0.33
N CYS A 47 -0.15 -16.88 0.84
CA CYS A 47 -0.12 -15.91 1.95
C CYS A 47 0.54 -14.59 1.54
N TRP A 48 1.67 -14.65 0.85
CA TRP A 48 2.33 -13.46 0.30
C TRP A 48 1.48 -12.76 -0.75
N ILE A 49 0.83 -13.49 -1.66
CA ILE A 49 -0.06 -12.89 -2.66
C ILE A 49 -1.21 -12.12 -1.99
N MET A 50 -1.84 -12.71 -0.98
CA MET A 50 -2.93 -12.05 -0.22
C MET A 50 -2.42 -10.77 0.46
N HIS A 51 -1.27 -10.84 1.14
CA HIS A 51 -0.68 -9.72 1.86
C HIS A 51 -0.24 -8.59 0.92
N LEU A 52 0.58 -8.90 -0.09
CA LEU A 52 1.14 -7.92 -1.01
C LEU A 52 0.08 -7.29 -1.92
N THR A 53 -1.02 -7.98 -2.18
CA THR A 53 -2.15 -7.35 -2.90
C THR A 53 -2.78 -6.26 -2.04
N GLY A 54 -2.98 -6.50 -0.74
CA GLY A 54 -3.43 -5.48 0.20
C GLY A 54 -2.49 -4.28 0.27
N ASP A 55 -1.20 -4.52 0.49
CA ASP A 55 -0.17 -3.48 0.55
C ASP A 55 -0.07 -2.66 -0.73
N SER A 56 -0.22 -3.30 -1.90
CA SER A 56 -0.21 -2.59 -3.19
C SER A 56 -1.30 -1.53 -3.30
N HIS A 57 -2.38 -1.66 -2.51
CA HIS A 57 -3.50 -0.75 -2.49
C HIS A 57 -3.44 0.29 -1.35
N GLN A 58 -2.50 0.15 -0.40
CA GLN A 58 -2.22 1.17 0.62
C GLN A 58 -1.36 2.28 -0.02
N PRO A 59 -1.88 3.53 -0.17
CA PRO A 59 -1.18 4.58 -0.90
C PRO A 59 0.28 4.80 -0.48
N LEU A 60 0.59 4.80 0.81
CA LEU A 60 1.94 5.09 1.31
C LEU A 60 2.94 3.94 1.12
N HIS A 61 2.51 2.72 0.77
CA HIS A 61 3.42 1.64 0.36
C HIS A 61 4.01 1.87 -1.05
N SER A 62 3.49 2.84 -1.81
CA SER A 62 3.92 3.13 -3.18
C SER A 62 4.92 4.28 -3.31
N SER A 63 5.19 5.01 -2.23
CA SER A 63 5.78 6.35 -2.30
C SER A 63 6.72 6.64 -1.14
N ALA A 64 7.73 7.47 -1.38
CA ALA A 64 8.59 8.03 -0.35
C ALA A 64 8.79 9.53 -0.59
N LEU A 65 8.70 10.32 0.48
CA LEU A 65 9.03 11.75 0.46
C LEU A 65 10.53 11.94 0.68
N PHE A 66 11.18 12.69 -0.20
CA PHE A 66 12.60 13.02 -0.08
C PHE A 66 12.78 14.51 0.26
N SER A 67 13.74 14.77 1.14
CA SER A 67 14.16 16.12 1.50
C SER A 67 15.67 16.11 1.82
N LYS A 68 16.35 17.25 1.72
CA LYS A 68 17.82 17.28 1.89
C LYS A 68 18.23 17.12 3.34
N GLY A 69 17.46 17.70 4.26
CA GLY A 69 17.77 17.70 5.69
C GLY A 69 17.19 16.48 6.39
N SER A 70 15.86 16.36 6.34
CA SER A 70 15.10 15.40 7.16
C SER A 70 15.05 14.00 6.56
N PHE A 71 14.92 13.89 5.23
CA PHE A 71 14.66 12.62 4.54
C PHE A 71 15.59 12.39 3.33
N PRO A 72 16.93 12.38 3.53
CA PRO A 72 17.88 12.21 2.42
C PRO A 72 17.75 10.83 1.72
N GLU A 73 17.30 9.82 2.46
CA GLU A 73 17.06 8.45 1.97
C GLU A 73 15.57 8.15 1.75
N GLY A 74 14.71 9.17 1.89
CA GLY A 74 13.28 9.02 1.91
C GLY A 74 12.72 8.88 3.33
N ASP A 75 11.44 9.17 3.48
CA ASP A 75 10.72 9.18 4.75
C ASP A 75 10.17 7.80 5.16
N ARG A 76 10.55 6.74 4.43
CA ARG A 76 10.09 5.36 4.62
C ARG A 76 8.56 5.23 4.52
N GLY A 77 7.96 5.90 3.53
CA GLY A 77 6.53 5.83 3.26
C GLY A 77 5.69 6.47 4.35
N GLY A 78 6.12 7.63 4.88
CA GLY A 78 5.45 8.33 5.97
C GLY A 78 5.85 7.88 7.38
N ASN A 79 6.66 6.83 7.54
CA ASN A 79 7.09 6.37 8.87
C ASN A 79 7.92 7.41 9.63
N SER A 80 8.70 8.22 8.91
CA SER A 80 9.53 9.28 9.48
C SER A 80 8.76 10.59 9.74
N ILE A 81 7.49 10.69 9.33
CA ILE A 81 6.64 11.86 9.52
C ILE A 81 5.81 11.68 10.80
N ARG A 82 6.18 12.40 11.87
CA ARG A 82 5.55 12.27 13.19
C ARG A 82 4.22 13.03 13.27
N ILE A 83 3.16 12.32 13.64
CA ILE A 83 1.81 12.86 13.89
C ILE A 83 1.39 12.49 15.32
N GLY A 84 1.36 13.46 16.24
CA GLY A 84 1.02 13.23 17.64
C GLY A 84 1.93 12.19 18.30
N LYS A 85 1.35 11.08 18.80
CA LYS A 85 2.12 9.94 19.34
C LYS A 85 2.44 8.87 18.28
N SER A 86 1.88 8.98 17.08
CA SER A 86 2.05 8.04 15.97
C SER A 86 2.94 8.61 14.85
N ASN A 87 2.89 8.02 13.66
CA ASN A 87 3.46 8.52 12.41
C ASN A 87 2.42 8.46 11.28
N LEU A 88 2.68 9.13 10.17
CA LEU A 88 1.76 9.21 9.04
C LEU A 88 1.41 7.83 8.48
N HIS A 89 2.39 6.95 8.33
CA HIS A 89 2.20 5.58 7.80
C HIS A 89 1.21 4.78 8.65
N ALA A 90 1.44 4.72 9.96
CA ALA A 90 0.59 4.00 10.90
C ALA A 90 -0.84 4.57 10.97
N GLN A 91 -1.02 5.88 10.72
CA GLN A 91 -2.36 6.45 10.59
C GLN A 91 -3.08 5.89 9.36
N TRP A 92 -2.38 5.74 8.22
CA TRP A 92 -2.95 5.16 7.00
C TRP A 92 -3.25 3.66 7.12
N ASP A 93 -2.35 2.88 7.73
CA ASP A 93 -2.58 1.45 7.97
C ASP A 93 -3.82 1.21 8.85
N GLY A 94 -4.06 2.10 9.82
CA GLY A 94 -5.18 2.01 10.75
C GLY A 94 -6.53 2.51 10.22
N LEU A 95 -6.63 3.02 8.99
CA LEU A 95 -7.86 3.66 8.48
C LEU A 95 -9.05 2.71 8.34
N LEU A 96 -8.79 1.41 8.18
CA LEU A 96 -9.83 0.38 8.12
C LEU A 96 -10.20 -0.17 9.51
N GLY A 97 -9.55 0.33 10.57
CA GLY A 97 -9.71 -0.16 11.93
C GLY A 97 -8.57 -1.09 12.36
N ASN A 98 -8.43 -1.26 13.68
CA ASN A 98 -7.34 -2.04 14.29
C ASN A 98 -7.85 -3.33 14.96
N SER A 99 -9.01 -3.84 14.54
CA SER A 99 -9.58 -5.03 15.14
C SER A 99 -8.94 -6.29 14.59
N PHE A 100 -8.55 -7.18 15.49
CA PHE A 100 -8.10 -8.54 15.16
C PHE A 100 -9.23 -9.58 15.31
N LYS A 101 -10.46 -9.14 15.64
CA LYS A 101 -11.59 -10.07 15.76
C LYS A 101 -12.06 -10.49 14.38
N TYR A 102 -12.00 -11.79 14.12
CA TYR A 102 -12.45 -12.39 12.85
C TYR A 102 -13.86 -11.93 12.44
N SER A 103 -14.82 -11.90 13.36
CA SER A 103 -16.20 -11.48 13.06
C SER A 103 -16.31 -10.03 12.60
N GLU A 104 -15.48 -9.12 13.14
CA GLU A 104 -15.49 -7.70 12.77
C GLU A 104 -14.86 -7.53 11.37
N ILE A 105 -13.74 -8.21 11.10
CA ILE A 105 -13.07 -8.22 9.79
C ILE A 105 -14.02 -8.78 8.71
N VAL A 106 -14.67 -9.91 8.98
CA VAL A 106 -15.65 -10.52 8.06
C VAL A 106 -16.83 -9.59 7.85
N GLY A 107 -17.37 -8.98 8.92
CA GLY A 107 -18.47 -8.03 8.82
C GLY A 107 -18.14 -6.84 7.92
N GLN A 108 -16.93 -6.28 8.06
CA GLN A 108 -16.44 -5.20 7.22
C GLN A 108 -16.27 -5.63 5.76
N ALA A 109 -15.61 -6.76 5.51
CA ALA A 109 -15.43 -7.29 4.15
C ALA A 109 -16.77 -7.56 3.44
N VAL A 110 -17.73 -8.16 4.15
CA VAL A 110 -19.10 -8.37 3.64
C VAL A 110 -19.82 -7.05 3.38
N GLY A 111 -19.63 -6.04 4.25
CA GLY A 111 -20.15 -4.69 4.04
C GLY A 111 -19.63 -4.06 2.75
N LEU A 112 -18.30 -4.11 2.53
CA LEU A 112 -17.67 -3.62 1.30
C LEU A 112 -18.19 -4.36 0.07
N ALA A 113 -18.36 -5.68 0.16
CA ALA A 113 -18.86 -6.52 -0.92
C ALA A 113 -20.33 -6.25 -1.31
N ARG A 114 -21.14 -5.79 -0.35
CA ARG A 114 -22.59 -5.55 -0.52
C ARG A 114 -22.92 -4.12 -0.93
N ASP A 115 -22.04 -3.17 -0.68
CA ASP A 115 -22.22 -1.80 -1.15
C ASP A 115 -22.17 -1.76 -2.70
N PRO A 116 -23.23 -1.31 -3.39
CA PRO A 116 -23.29 -1.35 -4.85
C PRO A 116 -22.19 -0.56 -5.55
N ALA A 117 -21.79 0.59 -4.99
CA ALA A 117 -20.78 1.45 -5.59
C ALA A 117 -19.38 0.87 -5.42
N LEU A 118 -19.08 0.31 -4.23
CA LEU A 118 -17.80 -0.37 -3.97
C LEU A 118 -17.69 -1.67 -4.76
N LYS A 119 -18.79 -2.42 -4.89
CA LYS A 119 -18.84 -3.60 -5.75
C LYS A 119 -18.54 -3.25 -7.20
N GLN A 120 -19.22 -2.26 -7.77
CA GLN A 120 -18.97 -1.81 -9.14
C GLN A 120 -17.52 -1.35 -9.32
N LEU A 121 -16.97 -0.64 -8.34
CA LEU A 121 -15.57 -0.21 -8.36
C LEU A 121 -14.60 -1.39 -8.37
N GLY A 122 -14.81 -2.40 -7.51
CA GLY A 122 -14.00 -3.61 -7.46
C GLY A 122 -14.09 -4.43 -8.74
N GLU A 123 -15.30 -4.63 -9.26
CA GLU A 123 -15.55 -5.35 -10.53
C GLU A 123 -14.90 -4.66 -11.74
N GLN A 124 -14.81 -3.33 -11.73
CA GLN A 124 -14.08 -2.60 -12.76
C GLN A 124 -12.56 -2.73 -12.57
N ALA A 125 -12.08 -2.69 -11.33
CA ALA A 125 -10.65 -2.74 -11.02
C ALA A 125 -10.02 -4.11 -11.34
N GLN A 126 -10.74 -5.22 -11.15
CA GLN A 126 -10.24 -6.58 -11.46
C GLN A 126 -9.99 -6.82 -12.96
N LYS A 127 -10.55 -5.99 -13.85
CA LYS A 127 -10.29 -6.09 -15.30
C LYS A 127 -8.84 -5.77 -15.66
N ASN A 128 -8.08 -5.16 -14.75
CA ASN A 128 -6.66 -4.89 -14.93
C ASN A 128 -5.84 -5.54 -13.80
N LEU A 129 -5.13 -6.61 -14.14
CA LEU A 129 -4.23 -7.34 -13.24
C LEU A 129 -2.75 -6.97 -13.41
N ASN A 130 -2.46 -5.83 -14.05
CA ASN A 130 -1.10 -5.30 -14.13
C ASN A 130 -0.72 -4.63 -12.80
N TYR A 131 0.19 -5.26 -12.05
CA TYR A 131 0.62 -4.81 -10.73
C TYR A 131 1.24 -3.41 -10.73
N VAL A 132 1.89 -3.00 -11.82
CA VAL A 132 2.41 -1.63 -11.98
C VAL A 132 1.27 -0.62 -11.91
N THR A 133 0.12 -0.93 -12.52
CA THR A 133 -1.05 -0.02 -12.46
C THR A 133 -1.56 0.11 -11.04
N TRP A 134 -1.56 -0.98 -10.25
CA TRP A 134 -2.03 -0.94 -8.86
C TRP A 134 -1.18 0.00 -8.01
N ILE A 135 0.15 -0.06 -8.19
CA ILE A 135 1.11 0.82 -7.51
C ILE A 135 1.01 2.27 -8.02
N ASP A 136 0.85 2.49 -9.33
CA ASP A 136 0.70 3.84 -9.90
C ASP A 136 -0.57 4.53 -9.38
N GLU A 137 -1.69 3.81 -9.26
CA GLU A 137 -2.92 4.33 -8.63
C GLU A 137 -2.68 4.73 -7.17
N SER A 138 -2.00 3.87 -6.40
CA SER A 138 -1.61 4.16 -5.01
C SER A 138 -0.67 5.38 -4.94
N HIS A 139 0.24 5.54 -5.90
CA HIS A 139 1.18 6.66 -5.96
C HIS A 139 0.49 7.99 -6.23
N VAL A 140 -0.51 8.00 -7.12
CA VAL A 140 -1.35 9.18 -7.37
C VAL A 140 -2.05 9.61 -6.08
N LEU A 141 -2.69 8.67 -5.37
CA LEU A 141 -3.39 8.95 -4.11
C LEU A 141 -2.43 9.39 -3.00
N ALA A 142 -1.24 8.79 -2.92
CA ALA A 142 -0.23 9.19 -1.96
C ALA A 142 0.19 10.65 -2.17
N LYS A 143 0.37 11.09 -3.42
CA LYS A 143 0.73 12.48 -3.74
C LYS A 143 -0.40 13.46 -3.49
N GLN A 144 -1.64 13.09 -3.80
CA GLN A 144 -2.80 13.98 -3.71
C GLN A 144 -3.33 14.10 -2.28
N ASP A 145 -3.48 12.96 -1.60
CA ASP A 145 -4.22 12.85 -0.34
C ASP A 145 -3.33 12.37 0.83
N GLY A 146 -2.27 11.62 0.55
CA GLY A 146 -1.27 11.21 1.55
C GLY A 146 -0.42 12.38 2.02
N TYR A 147 0.46 12.86 1.15
CA TYR A 147 1.42 13.95 1.37
C TYR A 147 0.81 15.31 1.01
N THR A 148 -0.25 15.70 1.72
CA THR A 148 -0.90 17.01 1.52
C THR A 148 0.05 18.18 1.73
N GLN A 149 -0.34 19.37 1.25
CA GLN A 149 0.48 20.59 1.39
C GLN A 149 0.89 20.87 2.84
N LEU A 150 0.01 20.60 3.81
CA LEU A 150 0.31 20.70 5.25
C LEU A 150 1.53 19.86 5.64
N ILE A 151 1.59 18.62 5.18
CA ILE A 151 2.68 17.67 5.46
C ILE A 151 3.96 18.11 4.73
N LEU A 152 3.83 18.54 3.47
CA LEU A 152 4.96 19.03 2.69
C LEU A 152 5.58 20.29 3.31
N ASP A 153 4.77 21.22 3.81
CA ASP A 153 5.24 22.44 4.45
C ASP A 153 5.92 22.14 5.79
N ALA A 154 5.38 21.18 6.56
CA ALA A 154 6.04 20.69 7.76
C ALA A 154 7.43 20.09 7.45
N ALA A 155 7.51 19.24 6.42
CA ALA A 155 8.78 18.66 6.00
C ALA A 155 9.79 19.74 5.53
N LYS A 156 9.33 20.74 4.77
CA LYS A 156 10.18 21.87 4.35
C LYS A 156 10.68 22.71 5.51
N GLN A 157 9.85 22.94 6.53
CA GLN A 157 10.25 23.68 7.72
C GLN A 157 11.34 22.93 8.49
N ASN A 158 11.25 21.60 8.57
CA ASN A 158 12.23 20.74 9.25
C ASN A 158 13.60 20.76 8.54
N ASP A 159 13.60 20.96 7.22
CA ASP A 159 14.82 21.14 6.42
C ASP A 159 15.44 22.53 6.56
N SER A 160 14.77 23.48 7.24
CA SER A 160 15.28 24.83 7.42
C SER A 160 16.48 24.84 8.37
N PRO A 161 17.52 25.68 8.11
CA PRO A 161 18.68 25.83 9.00
C PRO A 161 18.34 26.28 10.43
N ARG A 162 17.08 26.68 10.66
CA ARG A 162 16.57 27.13 11.95
C ARG A 162 16.43 26.01 12.99
N ASN A 163 16.71 24.76 12.64
CA ASN A 163 16.69 23.59 13.52
C ASN A 163 15.36 23.44 14.31
N GLN A 164 14.25 23.85 13.69
CA GLN A 164 12.91 23.75 14.27
C GLN A 164 12.19 22.56 13.65
N TYR A 165 12.26 21.42 14.33
CA TYR A 165 11.44 20.27 13.97
C TYR A 165 9.96 20.58 14.27
N LEU A 166 9.18 20.83 13.23
CA LEU A 166 7.74 20.82 13.27
C LEU A 166 7.24 19.38 13.35
N LYS A 167 6.83 19.04 14.57
CA LYS A 167 5.97 17.90 14.83
C LYS A 167 4.51 18.32 14.63
N LEU A 168 3.79 17.66 13.71
CA LEU A 168 2.35 17.84 13.61
C LEU A 168 1.70 17.15 14.82
N ASN A 169 0.91 17.89 15.60
CA ASN A 169 0.21 17.29 16.74
C ASN A 169 -0.95 16.40 16.29
N ASP A 170 -1.64 16.81 15.23
CA ASP A 170 -2.71 16.07 14.58
C ASP A 170 -2.90 16.59 13.13
N LEU A 171 -3.73 15.89 12.35
CA LEU A 171 -4.19 16.31 11.03
C LEU A 171 -5.65 16.78 11.09
N PRO A 172 -6.10 17.66 10.18
CA PRO A 172 -7.48 18.13 10.17
C PRO A 172 -8.48 16.98 10.03
N ALA A 173 -9.66 17.07 10.66
CA ALA A 173 -10.70 16.04 10.53
C ALA A 173 -11.10 15.74 9.07
N ALA A 174 -10.99 16.74 8.18
CA ALA A 174 -11.21 16.55 6.74
C ALA A 174 -10.19 15.59 6.11
N TYR A 175 -8.94 15.61 6.56
CA TYR A 175 -7.90 14.67 6.14
C TYR A 175 -8.33 13.23 6.39
N TYR A 176 -8.72 12.92 7.64
CA TYR A 176 -9.12 11.57 8.01
C TYR A 176 -10.39 11.09 7.31
N ARG A 177 -11.35 11.99 7.05
CA ARG A 177 -12.54 11.64 6.25
C ARG A 177 -12.16 11.26 4.82
N THR A 178 -11.32 12.05 4.17
CA THR A 178 -10.86 11.77 2.80
C THR A 178 -10.03 10.49 2.76
N ALA A 179 -9.04 10.35 3.66
CA ALA A 179 -8.18 9.18 3.73
C ALA A 179 -8.97 7.90 4.02
N GLY A 180 -9.93 7.92 4.96
CA GLY A 180 -10.81 6.79 5.26
C GLY A 180 -11.69 6.40 4.06
N ALA A 181 -12.26 7.37 3.34
CA ALA A 181 -13.02 7.10 2.12
C ALA A 181 -12.15 6.48 1.01
N ILE A 182 -10.88 6.89 0.91
CA ILE A 182 -9.90 6.29 -0.01
C ILE A 182 -9.59 4.85 0.43
N ALA A 183 -9.27 4.63 1.71
CA ALA A 183 -8.93 3.31 2.23
C ALA A 183 -10.03 2.28 1.96
N VAL A 184 -11.30 2.65 2.17
CA VAL A 184 -12.48 1.82 1.86
C VAL A 184 -12.54 1.45 0.38
N LYS A 185 -12.34 2.42 -0.53
CA LYS A 185 -12.31 2.17 -1.98
C LYS A 185 -11.14 1.28 -2.39
N ARG A 186 -9.96 1.52 -1.83
CA ARG A 186 -8.75 0.73 -2.09
C ARG A 186 -8.86 -0.71 -1.59
N ALA A 187 -9.50 -0.92 -0.43
CA ALA A 187 -9.81 -2.25 0.07
C ALA A 187 -10.74 -3.03 -0.87
N ALA A 188 -11.77 -2.37 -1.41
CA ALA A 188 -12.65 -2.98 -2.42
C ALA A 188 -11.88 -3.34 -3.70
N GLN A 189 -11.06 -2.44 -4.25
CA GLN A 189 -10.26 -2.74 -5.43
C GLN A 189 -9.28 -3.90 -5.19
N SER A 190 -8.62 -3.92 -4.03
CA SER A 190 -7.71 -4.98 -3.61
C SER A 190 -8.41 -6.34 -3.54
N GLY A 191 -9.57 -6.41 -2.90
CA GLY A 191 -10.30 -7.67 -2.71
C GLY A 191 -10.69 -8.34 -4.03
N TRP A 192 -11.21 -7.57 -5.00
CA TRP A 192 -11.61 -8.12 -6.30
C TRP A 192 -10.42 -8.47 -7.17
N ARG A 193 -9.35 -7.66 -7.17
CA ARG A 193 -8.10 -8.00 -7.87
C ARG A 193 -7.46 -9.27 -7.31
N LEU A 194 -7.46 -9.43 -5.99
CA LEU A 194 -6.98 -10.65 -5.32
C LEU A 194 -7.81 -11.87 -5.74
N ALA A 195 -9.14 -11.77 -5.73
CA ALA A 195 -10.01 -12.85 -6.17
C ALA A 195 -9.68 -13.28 -7.61
N ALA A 196 -9.60 -12.32 -8.55
CA ALA A 196 -9.26 -12.59 -9.94
C ALA A 196 -7.86 -13.21 -10.13
N VAL A 197 -6.86 -12.81 -9.33
CA VAL A 197 -5.53 -13.44 -9.34
C VAL A 197 -5.61 -14.90 -8.89
N ILE A 198 -6.36 -15.18 -7.81
CA ILE A 198 -6.50 -16.55 -7.26
C ILE A 198 -7.27 -17.46 -8.21
N GLU A 199 -8.35 -16.97 -8.83
CA GLU A 199 -9.11 -17.70 -9.85
C GLU A 199 -8.22 -18.09 -11.05
N GLY A 200 -7.24 -17.25 -11.39
CA GLY A 200 -6.25 -17.53 -12.42
C GLY A 200 -5.26 -18.67 -12.10
N PHE A 201 -5.31 -19.28 -10.91
CA PHE A 201 -4.53 -20.49 -10.57
C PHE A 201 -5.31 -21.78 -10.80
N GLN A 202 -6.62 -21.70 -11.01
CA GLN A 202 -7.49 -22.87 -11.20
C GLN A 202 -7.65 -23.27 -12.68
N GLN A 203 -7.09 -22.47 -13.58
CA GLN A 203 -7.04 -22.69 -15.04
C GLN A 203 -5.71 -23.32 -15.43
#